data_AF-A0A849AQY6-F1
#
_entry.id   AF-A0A849AQY6-F1
#
_cell.length_a   1.000
_cell.length_b   1.000
_cell.length_c   1.000
_cell.angle_alpha   90.00
_cell.angle_beta   90.00
_cell.angle_gamma   90.00
#
_symmetry.space_group_name_H-M   'P 1'
#
loop_
_entity.id
_entity.type
_entity.pdbx_description
1 polymer ?
#
loop_
_entity_poly.entity_id
_entity_poly.type
_entity_poly.pdbx_seq_one_letter_code
_entity_poly.pdbx_strand_id
1 'polypeptide(L)'
;MSAAPATPSDTPSAFTYARWRHGGWYVLEVRYPNGAIGCVSRNYPDRKWRIVCDRRPGDITYRSRDAAARAEYQLARAQHADTSTANSSAPVDNSTQ
;
A
#
# COMPACT_ATOMS: atom_id res chain seq x y z
N MET A 1 30.07 -18.27 -9.81
CA MET A 1 28.80 -18.54 -9.09
C MET A 1 28.32 -17.21 -8.52
N SER A 2 27.55 -16.43 -9.28
CA SER A 2 27.10 -15.10 -8.85
C SER A 2 25.84 -15.26 -8.01
N ALA A 3 25.92 -14.90 -6.73
CA ALA A 3 24.76 -14.81 -5.85
C ALA A 3 23.91 -13.60 -6.28
N ALA A 4 22.62 -13.83 -6.55
CA ALA A 4 21.64 -12.78 -6.71
C ALA A 4 21.51 -11.98 -5.39
N PRO A 5 21.30 -10.66 -5.42
CA PRO A 5 21.01 -9.92 -4.20
C PRO A 5 19.64 -10.38 -3.68
N ALA A 6 19.64 -11.02 -2.51
CA ALA A 6 18.42 -11.24 -1.75
C ALA A 6 17.85 -9.88 -1.36
N THR A 7 16.83 -9.39 -2.06
CA THR A 7 16.07 -8.22 -1.59
C THR A 7 15.28 -8.68 -0.38
N PRO A 8 15.57 -8.19 0.85
CA PRO A 8 14.73 -8.52 1.98
C PRO A 8 13.33 -7.97 1.69
N SER A 9 12.35 -8.81 1.96
CA SER A 9 10.95 -8.43 2.05
C SER A 9 10.82 -7.27 3.04
N ASP A 10 10.85 -6.03 2.56
CA ASP A 10 10.72 -4.78 3.36
C ASP A 10 9.30 -4.61 3.94
N THR A 11 8.57 -5.71 4.14
CA THR A 11 7.29 -5.67 4.82
C THR A 11 7.56 -5.58 6.32
N PRO A 12 7.02 -4.58 7.02
CA PRO A 12 7.24 -4.45 8.44
C PRO A 12 6.63 -5.65 9.20
N SER A 13 7.31 -6.06 10.28
CA SER A 13 6.87 -7.17 11.13
C SER A 13 5.64 -6.82 11.97
N ALA A 14 5.43 -5.54 12.25
CA ALA A 14 4.30 -4.99 12.98
C ALA A 14 3.84 -3.66 12.38
N PHE A 15 2.60 -3.27 12.67
CA PHE A 15 1.99 -2.02 12.20
C PHE A 15 1.47 -1.20 13.37
N THR A 16 1.56 0.11 13.24
CA THR A 16 0.99 1.06 14.19
C THR A 16 -0.37 1.52 13.71
N TYR A 17 -1.35 1.50 14.60
CA TYR A 17 -2.74 1.77 14.25
C TYR A 17 -3.29 2.98 15.00
N ALA A 18 -3.92 3.89 14.28
CA ALA A 18 -4.71 4.98 14.86
C ALA A 18 -6.18 4.80 14.49
N ARG A 19 -7.07 4.81 15.50
CA ARG A 19 -8.51 4.58 15.29
C ARG A 19 -9.17 5.85 14.76
N TRP A 20 -10.07 5.72 13.78
CA TRP A 20 -10.87 6.85 13.29
C TRP A 20 -12.34 6.77 13.68
N ARG A 21 -13.09 7.87 13.49
CA ARG A 21 -14.48 8.01 13.96
C ARG A 21 -15.46 7.00 13.33
N HIS A 22 -15.19 6.49 12.14
CA HIS A 22 -16.10 5.61 11.39
C HIS A 22 -15.82 4.10 11.53
N GLY A 23 -15.11 3.68 12.59
CA GLY A 23 -14.99 2.26 12.95
C GLY A 23 -13.86 1.45 12.27
N GLY A 24 -12.85 2.12 11.73
CA GLY A 24 -11.65 1.52 11.14
C GLY A 24 -10.37 2.09 11.72
N TRP A 25 -9.24 1.81 11.06
CA TRP A 25 -7.90 2.12 11.53
C TRP A 25 -7.05 2.68 10.39
N TYR A 26 -6.40 3.80 10.64
CA TYR A 26 -5.24 4.22 9.88
C TYR A 26 -4.06 3.26 10.15
N VAL A 27 -3.29 2.96 9.11
CA VAL A 27 -2.05 2.19 9.18
C VAL A 27 -0.90 3.15 8.92
N LEU A 28 -0.13 3.49 9.95
CA LEU A 28 0.80 4.62 9.89
C LEU A 28 1.98 4.39 8.94
N GLU A 29 2.36 3.13 8.74
CA GLU A 29 3.44 2.69 7.85
C GLU A 29 3.02 2.67 6.37
N VAL A 30 1.73 2.80 6.06
CA VAL A 30 1.22 2.80 4.69
C VAL A 30 1.08 4.23 4.21
N ARG A 31 1.93 4.61 3.25
CA ARG A 31 1.87 5.90 2.56
C ARG A 31 1.83 5.68 1.06
N TYR A 32 0.77 6.17 0.43
CA TYR A 32 0.63 6.17 -1.02
C TYR A 32 1.45 7.31 -1.66
N PRO A 33 1.79 7.22 -2.95
CA PRO A 33 2.55 8.27 -3.65
C PRO A 33 1.90 9.65 -3.60
N ASN A 34 0.57 9.71 -3.53
CA ASN A 34 -0.19 10.95 -3.43
C ASN A 34 -0.26 11.52 -1.99
N GLY A 35 0.47 10.95 -1.03
CA GLY A 35 0.47 11.37 0.37
C GLY A 35 -0.67 10.78 1.23
N ALA A 36 -1.60 10.02 0.63
CA ALA A 36 -2.66 9.37 1.38
C ALA A 36 -2.10 8.31 2.34
N ILE A 37 -2.77 8.16 3.49
CA ILE A 37 -2.45 7.16 4.50
C ILE A 37 -3.31 5.92 4.33
N GLY A 38 -2.74 4.74 4.60
CA GLY A 38 -3.47 3.48 4.50
C GLY A 38 -4.56 3.33 5.56
N CYS A 39 -5.61 2.60 5.20
CA CYS A 39 -6.84 2.48 5.96
C CYS A 39 -7.42 1.07 5.86
N VAL A 40 -7.58 0.41 7.02
CA VAL A 40 -8.20 -0.92 7.11
C VAL A 40 -9.40 -0.92 8.05
N SER A 41 -10.41 -1.72 7.73
CA SER A 41 -11.65 -1.81 8.52
C SER A 41 -12.24 -3.20 8.50
N ARG A 42 -12.93 -3.54 9.60
CA ARG A 42 -13.88 -4.66 9.67
C ARG A 42 -15.30 -4.21 10.01
N ASN A 43 -15.56 -2.90 9.93
CA ASN A 43 -16.83 -2.28 10.24
C ASN A 43 -17.83 -2.45 9.08
N TYR A 44 -18.13 -3.72 8.79
CA TYR A 44 -19.07 -4.17 7.76
C TYR A 44 -19.98 -5.24 8.40
N PRO A 45 -21.17 -5.51 7.85
CA PRO A 45 -22.09 -6.52 8.41
C PRO A 45 -21.45 -7.91 8.58
N ASP A 46 -20.57 -8.31 7.67
CA ASP A 46 -19.89 -9.61 7.69
C ASP A 46 -18.65 -9.66 8.60
N ARG A 47 -18.24 -8.52 9.16
CA ARG A 47 -17.12 -8.35 10.08
C ARG A 47 -15.77 -8.83 9.53
N LYS A 48 -15.61 -8.96 8.21
CA LYS A 48 -14.36 -9.32 7.54
C LYS A 48 -13.46 -8.09 7.38
N TRP A 49 -12.15 -8.30 7.40
CA TRP A 49 -11.19 -7.21 7.23
C TRP A 49 -11.00 -6.86 5.76
N ARG A 50 -10.97 -5.57 5.46
CA ARG A 50 -10.78 -5.01 4.12
C ARG A 50 -9.82 -3.82 4.16
N ILE A 51 -9.23 -3.53 3.02
CA ILE A 51 -8.64 -2.22 2.71
C ILE A 51 -9.80 -1.30 2.32
N VAL A 52 -9.93 -0.16 2.99
CA VAL A 52 -11.13 0.70 2.85
C VAL A 52 -11.19 1.36 1.47
N CYS A 53 -10.05 1.81 0.97
CA CYS A 53 -9.93 2.53 -0.30
C CYS A 53 -9.40 1.61 -1.42
N ASP A 54 -9.68 0.31 -1.36
CA ASP A 54 -9.21 -0.64 -2.38
C ASP A 54 -9.93 -0.38 -3.71
N ARG A 55 -9.16 -0.12 -4.76
CA ARG A 55 -9.68 0.11 -6.12
C ARG A 55 -9.65 -1.15 -6.98
N ARG A 56 -9.11 -2.26 -6.47
CA ARG A 56 -9.05 -3.51 -7.21
C ARG A 56 -10.46 -4.10 -7.35
N PRO A 57 -10.76 -4.75 -8.49
CA PRO A 57 -12.07 -5.35 -8.69
C PRO A 57 -12.32 -6.51 -7.71
N GLY A 58 -13.56 -6.60 -7.22
CA GLY A 58 -14.02 -7.68 -6.35
C GLY A 58 -13.98 -7.36 -4.85
N ASP A 59 -14.62 -8.21 -4.05
CA ASP A 59 -14.63 -8.10 -2.58
C ASP A 59 -13.42 -8.84 -1.97
N ILE A 60 -12.30 -8.13 -1.84
CA ILE A 60 -11.07 -8.70 -1.29
C ILE A 60 -11.09 -8.59 0.24
N THR A 61 -11.06 -9.74 0.91
CA THR A 61 -11.15 -9.81 2.37
C THR A 61 -9.96 -10.54 2.98
N TYR A 62 -9.67 -10.20 4.24
CA TYR A 62 -8.50 -10.67 4.97
C TYR A 62 -8.89 -11.29 6.30
N ARG A 63 -8.07 -12.25 6.77
CA ARG A 63 -8.28 -12.95 8.04
C ARG A 63 -8.13 -12.07 9.28
N SER A 64 -7.33 -11.00 9.19
CA SER A 64 -6.98 -10.15 10.33
C SER A 64 -6.65 -8.73 9.87
N ARG A 65 -6.64 -7.80 10.84
CA ARG A 65 -6.21 -6.40 10.62
C ARG A 65 -4.83 -6.33 9.99
N ASP A 66 -3.86 -7.06 10.56
CA ASP A 66 -2.48 -7.07 10.09
C ASP A 66 -2.34 -7.71 8.71
N ALA A 67 -3.20 -8.67 8.36
CA ALA A 67 -3.21 -9.23 7.01
C ALA A 67 -3.69 -8.20 5.98
N ALA A 68 -4.73 -7.42 6.30
CA ALA A 68 -5.18 -6.31 5.47
C ALA A 68 -4.11 -5.21 5.37
N ALA A 69 -3.52 -4.80 6.50
CA ALA A 69 -2.47 -3.77 6.55
C ALA A 69 -1.22 -4.17 5.74
N ARG A 70 -0.82 -5.45 5.84
CA ARG A 70 0.28 -6.00 5.05
C ARG A 70 -0.01 -5.95 3.55
N ALA A 71 -1.21 -6.34 3.16
CA ALA A 71 -1.61 -6.28 1.76
C ALA A 71 -1.67 -4.83 1.24
N GLU A 72 -2.18 -3.90 2.05
CA GLU A 72 -2.20 -2.48 1.70
C GLU A 72 -0.81 -1.88 1.55
N TYR A 73 0.10 -2.22 2.46
CA TYR A 73 1.51 -1.83 2.39
C TYR A 73 2.17 -2.28 1.08
N GLN A 74 1.92 -3.51 0.67
CA GLN A 74 2.43 -4.05 -0.60
C GLN A 74 1.85 -3.29 -1.81
N LEU A 75 0.56 -2.94 -1.78
CA LEU A 75 -0.05 -2.13 -2.84
C LEU A 75 0.57 -0.74 -2.93
N ALA A 76 0.74 -0.06 -1.79
CA ALA A 76 1.36 1.26 -1.76
C ALA A 76 2.79 1.21 -2.32
N ARG A 77 3.58 0.19 -1.96
CA ARG A 77 4.94 0.00 -2.50
C ARG A 77 4.96 -0.26 -4.00
N ALA A 78 4.05 -1.09 -4.51
CA ALA A 78 3.93 -1.30 -5.95
C ALA A 78 3.66 0.02 -6.69
N GLN A 79 2.74 0.84 -6.18
CA GLN A 79 2.44 2.14 -6.78
C GLN A 79 3.61 3.14 -6.72
N HIS A 80 4.42 3.11 -5.66
CA HIS A 80 5.66 3.89 -5.59
C HIS A 80 6.67 3.45 -6.67
N ALA A 81 6.80 2.15 -6.89
CA ALA A 81 7.66 1.61 -7.94
C ALA A 81 7.18 2.06 -9.33
N ASP A 82 5.88 1.92 -9.62
CA ASP A 82 5.27 2.33 -10.88
C ASP A 82 5.46 3.84 -11.15
N THR A 83 5.24 4.67 -10.12
CA THR A 83 5.43 6.13 -10.21
C THR A 83 6.90 6.49 -10.48
N SER A 84 7.83 5.76 -9.86
CA SER A 84 9.28 5.98 -10.07
C SER A 84 9.69 5.61 -11.49
N THR A 85 9.19 4.49 -12.04
CA THR A 85 9.45 4.08 -13.42
C THR A 85 8.88 5.09 -14.43
N ALA A 86 7.68 5.62 -14.18
CA ALA A 86 7.07 6.63 -15.05
C ALA A 86 7.88 7.93 -15.09
N ASN A 87 8.36 8.40 -13.93
CA ASN A 87 9.16 9.63 -13.85
C ASN A 87 10.55 9.49 -14.52
N SER A 88 11.12 8.28 -14.54
CA SER A 88 12.39 8.02 -15.24
C SER A 88 12.26 7.90 -16.76
N SER A 89 11.04 7.85 -17.29
CA SER A 89 10.75 7.57 -18.71
C SER A 89 10.27 8.80 -19.50
N ALA A 90 10.14 9.96 -18.86
CA ALA A 90 9.79 11.20 -19.57
C ALA A 90 10.99 11.68 -20.40
N PRO A 91 10.88 11.80 -21.74
CA PRO A 91 11.93 12.40 -22.55
C PRO A 91 12.00 13.88 -22.22
N VAL A 92 13.10 14.29 -21.60
CA VAL A 92 13.53 15.69 -21.57
C VAL A 92 13.91 16.04 -23.01
N ASP A 93 12.95 16.55 -23.79
CA ASP A 93 13.25 17.29 -25.01
C ASP A 93 13.66 18.71 -24.58
N ASN A 94 14.97 18.92 -24.49
CA ASN A 94 15.55 20.25 -24.34
C ASN A 94 16.11 20.69 -25.70
N SER A 95 15.25 20.84 -26.71
CA SER A 95 15.63 21.46 -27.98
C SER A 95 15.20 22.93 -27.98
N THR A 96 16.05 23.79 -27.42
CA THR A 96 16.09 25.21 -27.78
C THR A 96 17.55 25.64 -27.87
N GLN A 97 18.08 25.62 -29.09
CA GLN A 97 19.02 26.62 -29.61
C GLN A 97 18.88 26.67 -31.13
#